data_AF-T1GH18-F1
#
_entry.id   AF-T1GH18-F1
#
_cell.length_a   1.000
_cell.length_b   1.000
_cell.length_c   1.000
_cell.angle_alpha   90.00
_cell.angle_beta   90.00
_cell.angle_gamma   90.00
#
_symmetry.space_group_name_H-M   'P 1'
#
loop_
_entity.id
_entity.type
_entity.pdbx_description
1 polymer ?
#
loop_
_entity_poly.entity_id
_entity_poly.type
_entity_poly.pdbx_seq_one_letter_code
_entity_poly.pdbx_strand_id
1 'polypeptide(L)'
;TEVSLQRPDISIYSPAKSLPTSKHNQYIKFTYTDMDKDAAQTTVPFIDIQEVVSRPPVPLSGLGIYHKGRNGFGGFLAPKLITYDFTSHITVPQTN
;
A
#
# COMPACT_ATOMS: atom_id res chain seq x y z
N THR A 1 -1.15 10.56 12.12
CA THR A 1 -2.57 10.20 12.36
C THR A 1 -2.79 8.71 12.12
N GLU A 2 -3.67 8.07 12.88
CA GLU A 2 -3.95 6.62 12.74
C GLU A 2 -4.83 6.32 11.49
N VAL A 3 -4.53 5.23 10.78
CA VAL A 3 -5.42 4.61 9.79
C VAL A 3 -6.37 3.68 10.53
N SER A 4 -7.66 3.98 10.51
CA SER A 4 -8.68 3.21 11.22
C SER A 4 -9.20 2.05 10.37
N LEU A 5 -9.19 0.83 10.94
CA LEU A 5 -9.85 -0.34 10.37
C LEU A 5 -11.24 -0.48 10.99
N GLN A 6 -12.28 -0.46 10.16
CA GLN A 6 -13.68 -0.53 10.58
C GLN A 6 -14.23 -1.92 10.30
N ARG A 7 -14.50 -2.69 11.37
CA ARG A 7 -14.97 -4.09 11.32
C ARG A 7 -14.19 -4.93 10.31
N PRO A 8 -12.86 -5.06 10.46
CA PRO A 8 -12.01 -5.68 9.45
C PRO A 8 -12.27 -7.18 9.33
N ASP A 9 -12.52 -7.66 8.11
CA ASP A 9 -12.48 -9.09 7.75
C ASP A 9 -11.08 -9.48 7.25
N ILE A 10 -10.86 -10.77 7.02
CA ILE A 10 -9.67 -11.35 6.41
C ILE A 10 -9.45 -10.73 5.02
N SER A 11 -8.29 -10.09 4.82
CA SER A 11 -8.03 -9.24 3.65
C SER A 11 -8.12 -9.93 2.30
N ILE A 12 -7.79 -11.22 2.23
CA ILE A 12 -7.82 -12.02 1.00
C ILE A 12 -9.24 -12.41 0.55
N TYR A 13 -10.26 -12.20 1.40
CA TYR A 13 -11.66 -12.45 1.05
C TYR A 13 -12.36 -11.23 0.42
N SER A 14 -11.65 -10.11 0.28
CA SER A 14 -12.18 -8.92 -0.40
C SER A 14 -12.55 -9.24 -1.85
N PRO A 15 -13.79 -8.99 -2.29
CA PRO A 15 -14.22 -9.26 -3.68
C PRO A 15 -13.61 -8.27 -4.70
N ALA A 16 -12.93 -7.22 -4.22
CA ALA A 16 -12.34 -6.17 -5.05
C ALA A 16 -10.86 -5.96 -4.74
N LYS A 17 -10.11 -5.48 -5.75
CA LYS A 17 -8.68 -5.11 -5.60
C LYS A 17 -8.50 -4.04 -4.53
N SER A 18 -7.44 -4.16 -3.73
CA SER A 18 -7.06 -3.17 -2.72
C SER A 18 -6.74 -1.81 -3.33
N LEU A 19 -7.18 -0.73 -2.66
CA LEU A 19 -6.82 0.64 -3.01
C LEU A 19 -5.90 1.24 -1.93
N PRO A 20 -4.98 2.17 -2.27
CA PRO A 20 -4.24 2.91 -1.26
C PRO A 20 -5.19 3.66 -0.32
N THR A 21 -5.05 3.48 0.99
CA THR A 21 -5.92 4.12 2.01
C THR A 21 -5.15 4.95 3.02
N SER A 22 -3.82 4.91 2.99
CA SER A 22 -2.95 5.75 3.82
C SER A 22 -2.43 6.97 3.06
N LYS A 23 -2.12 8.01 3.82
CA LYS A 23 -1.46 9.26 3.42
C LYS A 23 -0.12 9.37 4.13
N HIS A 24 0.66 10.39 3.76
CA HIS A 24 1.95 10.68 4.38
C HIS A 24 1.81 10.88 5.91
N ASN A 25 2.81 10.41 6.68
CA ASN A 25 2.89 10.51 8.14
C ASN A 25 1.68 9.94 8.89
N GLN A 26 1.13 8.84 8.38
CA GLN A 26 0.15 8.03 9.09
C GLN A 26 0.76 6.74 9.64
N TYR A 27 0.16 6.21 10.70
CA TYR A 27 0.49 4.90 11.25
C TYR A 27 -0.75 4.01 11.27
N ILE A 28 -0.56 2.70 11.37
CA ILE A 28 -1.63 1.73 11.58
C ILE A 28 -1.16 0.74 12.65
N LYS A 29 -2.09 0.24 13.45
CA LYS A 29 -1.81 -0.80 14.44
C LYS A 29 -2.24 -2.15 13.88
N PHE A 30 -1.44 -3.18 14.12
CA PHE A 30 -1.92 -4.55 13.97
C PHE A 30 -2.98 -4.82 15.02
N THR A 31 -4.05 -5.48 14.60
CA THR A 31 -5.20 -5.80 15.43
C THR A 31 -5.83 -7.10 14.94
N TYR A 32 -6.91 -7.52 15.59
CA TYR A 32 -7.67 -8.69 15.20
C TYR A 32 -8.81 -8.29 14.24
N THR A 33 -9.25 -9.25 13.43
CA THR A 33 -10.46 -9.20 12.63
C THR A 33 -11.73 -9.05 13.47
N ASP A 34 -12.81 -8.53 12.91
CA ASP A 34 -14.08 -8.32 13.61
C ASP A 34 -14.59 -9.62 14.25
N MET A 35 -15.06 -9.54 15.51
CA MET A 35 -15.57 -10.70 16.26
C MET A 35 -16.69 -11.43 15.50
N ASP A 36 -17.57 -10.70 14.82
CA ASP A 36 -18.70 -11.27 14.09
C ASP A 36 -18.27 -11.96 12.77
N LYS A 37 -17.06 -11.70 12.28
CA LYS A 37 -16.60 -12.17 10.96
C LYS A 37 -15.74 -13.42 11.04
N ASP A 38 -14.82 -13.49 12.00
CA ASP A 38 -14.00 -14.68 12.22
C ASP A 38 -13.70 -15.00 13.69
N ALA A 39 -14.45 -14.40 14.63
CA ALA A 39 -14.19 -14.51 16.07
C ALA A 39 -12.81 -13.99 16.50
N ALA A 40 -12.31 -12.93 15.84
CA ALA A 40 -11.05 -12.26 16.17
C ALA A 40 -9.80 -13.16 16.07
N GLN A 41 -9.86 -14.18 15.23
CA GLN A 41 -8.80 -15.20 15.13
C GLN A 41 -7.64 -14.76 14.24
N THR A 42 -7.86 -13.81 13.32
CA THR A 42 -6.85 -13.38 12.36
C THR A 42 -6.24 -12.03 12.73
N THR A 43 -4.91 -11.93 12.71
CA THR A 43 -4.20 -10.65 12.85
C THR A 43 -4.13 -9.91 11.51
N VAL A 44 -4.56 -8.65 11.48
CA VAL A 44 -4.58 -7.77 10.31
C VAL A 44 -3.98 -6.39 10.62
N PRO A 45 -3.47 -5.63 9.63
CA PRO A 45 -3.35 -5.97 8.20
C PRO A 45 -2.33 -7.08 7.93
N PHE A 46 -2.37 -7.69 6.74
CA PHE A 46 -1.31 -8.58 6.28
C PHE A 46 -0.12 -7.80 5.69
N ILE A 47 1.02 -8.45 5.54
CA ILE A 47 2.17 -7.89 4.81
C ILE A 47 2.12 -8.39 3.37
N ASP A 48 2.10 -7.48 2.41
CA ASP A 48 2.19 -7.83 0.99
C ASP A 48 3.67 -8.03 0.60
N ILE A 49 4.05 -9.29 0.44
CA ILE A 49 5.42 -9.71 0.12
C ILE A 49 5.72 -9.75 -1.39
N GLN A 50 4.78 -9.31 -2.23
CA GLN A 50 4.99 -9.27 -3.68
C GLN A 50 6.12 -8.32 -4.05
N GLU A 51 6.87 -8.69 -5.09
CA GLU A 51 7.94 -7.87 -5.65
C GLU A 51 7.38 -6.53 -6.15
N VAL A 52 8.02 -5.43 -5.75
CA VAL A 52 7.74 -4.09 -6.28
C VAL A 52 9.00 -3.59 -6.99
N VAL A 53 8.93 -3.49 -8.31
CA VAL A 53 10.04 -3.06 -9.17
C VAL A 53 9.57 -1.99 -10.15
N SER A 54 10.47 -1.07 -10.49
CA SER A 54 10.25 -0.15 -11.62
C SER A 54 10.52 -0.88 -12.93
N ARG A 55 9.56 -0.87 -13.85
CA ARG A 55 9.71 -1.40 -15.20
C ARG A 55 9.29 -0.31 -16.21
N PRO A 56 10.22 0.30 -16.97
CA PRO A 56 11.67 0.03 -16.98
C PRO A 56 12.38 0.42 -15.68
N PRO A 57 13.62 -0.07 -15.42
CA PRO A 57 14.43 0.40 -14.30
C PRO A 57 14.66 1.91 -14.38
N VAL A 58 14.36 2.63 -13.31
CA VAL A 58 14.60 4.09 -13.21
C VAL A 58 15.26 4.43 -11.87
N PRO A 59 16.00 5.57 -11.80
CA PRO A 59 16.50 6.06 -10.53
C PRO A 59 15.36 6.27 -9.52
N LEU A 60 15.61 5.89 -8.26
CA LEU A 60 14.66 6.04 -7.16
C LEU A 60 15.02 7.26 -6.32
N SER A 61 14.02 8.03 -5.93
CA SER A 61 14.15 9.13 -4.97
C SER A 61 13.86 8.68 -3.53
N GLY A 62 13.24 7.50 -3.36
CA GLY A 62 13.00 6.94 -2.04
C GLY A 62 12.23 5.62 -2.05
N LEU A 63 12.10 5.07 -0.85
CA LEU A 63 11.33 3.88 -0.53
C LEU A 63 10.30 4.23 0.55
N GLY A 64 9.20 3.49 0.59
CA GLY A 64 8.20 3.66 1.63
C GLY A 64 7.36 2.42 1.85
N ILE A 65 6.48 2.51 2.84
CA ILE A 65 5.45 1.52 3.13
C ILE A 65 4.12 2.27 3.16
N TYR A 66 3.07 1.65 2.62
CA TYR A 66 1.74 2.21 2.66
C TYR A 66 0.71 1.12 2.93
N HIS A 67 -0.38 1.50 3.58
CA HIS A 67 -1.55 0.65 3.73
C HIS A 67 -2.45 0.75 2.50
N LYS A 68 -2.91 -0.41 2.00
CA LYS A 68 -3.91 -0.57 0.95
C LYS A 68 -4.98 -1.58 1.36
N GLY A 69 -6.24 -1.33 1.01
CA GLY A 69 -7.32 -2.25 1.35
C GLY A 69 -8.69 -1.80 0.85
N ARG A 70 -9.74 -2.35 1.46
CA ARG A 70 -11.14 -2.01 1.26
C ARG A 70 -11.82 -1.85 2.61
N ASN A 71 -12.88 -1.05 2.66
CA ASN A 71 -13.68 -0.89 3.87
C ASN A 71 -14.25 -2.26 4.29
N GLY A 72 -14.25 -2.53 5.59
CA GLY A 72 -14.67 -3.83 6.12
C GLY A 72 -13.64 -4.95 5.99
N PHE A 73 -12.41 -4.67 5.54
CA PHE A 73 -11.32 -5.64 5.46
C PHE A 73 -10.06 -5.10 6.14
N GLY A 74 -9.21 -6.01 6.62
CA GLY A 74 -7.96 -5.69 7.29
C GLY A 74 -6.92 -4.99 6.43
N GLY A 75 -6.97 -5.20 5.11
CA GLY A 75 -6.01 -4.64 4.16
C GLY A 75 -4.60 -5.25 4.26
N PHE A 76 -3.65 -4.55 3.63
CA PHE A 76 -2.27 -4.96 3.48
C PHE A 76 -1.32 -3.77 3.70
N LEU A 77 -0.19 -4.02 4.34
CA LEU A 77 0.98 -3.16 4.29
C LEU A 77 1.83 -3.57 3.09
N ALA A 78 2.05 -2.65 2.16
CA ALA A 78 2.78 -2.91 0.92
C ALA A 78 3.99 -1.98 0.77
N PRO A 79 5.10 -2.47 0.19
CA PRO A 79 6.21 -1.63 -0.23
C PRO A 79 5.77 -0.61 -1.30
N LYS A 80 6.36 0.58 -1.27
CA LYS A 80 6.19 1.65 -2.25
C LYS A 80 7.56 2.11 -2.75
N LEU A 81 7.71 2.16 -4.08
CA LEU A 81 8.83 2.85 -4.71
C LEU A 81 8.43 4.31 -5.00
N ILE A 82 9.37 5.23 -4.77
CA ILE A 82 9.24 6.63 -5.17
C ILE A 82 10.30 6.86 -6.25
N THR A 83 9.85 7.11 -7.47
CA THR A 83 10.74 7.33 -8.61
C THR A 83 11.30 8.75 -8.58
N TYR A 84 12.50 8.92 -9.12
CA TYR A 84 13.08 10.23 -9.34
C TYR A 84 12.43 10.91 -10.54
N ASP A 85 12.00 12.15 -10.38
CA ASP A 85 11.54 12.99 -11.49
C ASP A 85 12.76 13.62 -12.19
N PHE A 86 13.08 13.11 -13.38
CA PHE A 86 14.22 13.58 -14.18
C PHE A 86 13.80 14.55 -15.27
N THR A 87 12.56 15.03 -15.33
CA THR A 87 12.07 15.88 -16.43
C THR A 87 12.92 17.15 -16.63
N SER A 88 13.45 17.74 -15.56
CA SER A 88 14.36 18.91 -15.65
C SER A 88 15.71 18.62 -16.31
N HIS A 89 16.07 17.34 -16.52
CA HIS A 89 17.34 16.90 -17.09
C HIS A 89 17.18 16.39 -18.54
N ILE A 90 15.98 16.50 -19.11
CA ILE A 90 15.72 16.09 -20.49
C ILE A 90 15.95 17.27 -21.42
N THR A 91 16.91 17.16 -22.34
CA THR A 91 17.11 18.11 -23.44
C THR A 91 16.38 17.60 -24.69
N VAL A 92 15.58 18.46 -25.33
CA VAL A 92 14.94 18.12 -26.60
C VAL A 92 16.02 17.92 -27.69
N PRO A 93 15.94 16.85 -28.50
CA PRO A 93 16.89 16.67 -29.61
C PRO A 93 16.84 17.86 -30.56
N GLN A 94 17.99 18.45 -30.87
CA GLN A 94 18.10 19.44 -31.93
C GLN A 94 18.07 18.70 -33.28
N THR A 95 17.02 18.93 -34.07
CA THR A 95 16.99 18.49 -35.47
C THR A 95 17.77 19.49 -36.32
N ASN A 96 18.83 19.01 -36.97
CA ASN A 96 19.54 19.74 -38.04
C ASN A 96 18.71 19.74 -39.33
#